data_AF-A0A5Q4GZS2-F1
#
_entry.id   AF-A0A5Q4GZS2-F1
#
_cell.length_a   1.000
_cell.length_b   1.000
_cell.length_c   1.000
_cell.angle_alpha   90.00
_cell.angle_beta   90.00
_cell.angle_gamma   90.00
#
_symmetry.space_group_name_H-M   'P 1'
#
loop_
_entity.id
_entity.type
_entity.pdbx_description
1 polymer ?
#
loop_
_entity_poly.entity_id
_entity_poly.type
_entity_poly.pdbx_seq_one_letter_code
_entity_poly.pdbx_strand_id
1 'polypeptide(L)'
;METETTNLTDWSPDQIELGRRWVQAWKAAGPELERLRREELRRLDGLQAISLLCGPADYHVPPRVARSTSGLVEQQRWFRKAAGHE
;
A
#
# COMPACT_ATOMS: atom_id res chain seq x y z
N MET A 1 30.32 -3.38 15.34
CA MET A 1 29.17 -3.73 14.51
C MET A 1 29.05 -5.24 14.57
N GLU A 2 28.33 -5.73 15.57
CA GLU A 2 28.07 -7.16 15.70
C GLU A 2 27.13 -7.54 14.56
N THR A 3 27.62 -8.35 13.64
CA THR A 3 26.77 -9.13 12.74
C THR A 3 25.97 -10.07 13.65
N GLU A 4 24.72 -9.71 13.94
CA GLU A 4 23.73 -10.64 14.47
C GLU A 4 23.59 -11.78 13.47
N THR A 5 24.38 -12.83 13.67
CA THR A 5 24.12 -14.12 13.06
C THR A 5 22.86 -14.65 13.75
N THR A 6 21.70 -14.46 13.12
CA THR A 6 20.48 -15.16 13.52
C THR A 6 20.71 -16.64 13.29
N ASN A 7 21.38 -17.28 14.24
CA ASN A 7 21.70 -18.67 14.18
C ASN A 7 20.44 -19.39 14.63
N LEU A 8 19.78 -20.09 13.70
CA LEU A 8 18.68 -21.02 13.98
C LEU A 8 19.18 -22.25 14.78
N THR A 9 20.22 -22.08 15.60
CA THR A 9 20.92 -23.13 16.35
C THR A 9 20.02 -23.82 17.37
N ASP A 10 18.99 -23.12 17.85
CA ASP A 10 18.01 -23.67 18.79
C ASP A 10 16.79 -24.30 18.09
N TRP A 11 16.77 -24.33 16.76
CA TRP A 11 15.64 -24.85 15.99
C TRP A 11 15.91 -26.29 15.56
N SER A 12 14.93 -27.15 15.79
CA SER A 12 14.93 -28.51 15.24
C SER A 12 14.85 -28.49 13.70
N PRO A 13 15.31 -29.55 13.01
CA PRO A 13 15.18 -29.66 11.56
C PRO A 13 13.76 -29.44 11.05
N ASP A 14 12.75 -29.93 11.78
CA ASP A 14 11.34 -29.78 11.44
C ASP A 14 10.87 -28.32 11.54
N GLN A 15 11.34 -27.58 12.56
CA GLN A 15 11.03 -26.15 12.69
C GLN A 15 11.69 -25.33 11.59
N ILE A 16 12.94 -25.66 11.22
CA ILE A 16 13.63 -24.99 10.11
C ILE A 16 12.86 -25.24 8.81
N GLU A 17 12.42 -26.48 8.57
CA GLU A 17 11.67 -26.83 7.37
C GLU A 17 10.30 -26.15 7.33
N LEU A 18 9.59 -26.10 8.46
CA LEU A 18 8.35 -25.34 8.59
C LEU A 18 8.57 -23.84 8.30
N GLY A 19 9.66 -23.26 8.82
CA GLY A 19 10.05 -21.88 8.54
C GLY A 19 10.28 -21.63 7.05
N ARG A 20 10.98 -22.54 6.36
CA ARG A 20 11.16 -22.45 4.90
C ARG A 20 9.84 -22.46 4.16
N ARG A 21 8.90 -23.33 4.55
CA ARG A 21 7.56 -23.38 3.93
C ARG A 21 6.80 -22.08 4.11
N TRP A 22 6.85 -21.48 5.30
CA TRP A 22 6.25 -20.16 5.54
C TRP A 22 6.89 -19.06 4.70
N VAL A 23 8.22 -19.04 4.59
CA VAL A 23 8.91 -18.08 3.73
C VAL A 23 8.46 -18.23 2.27
N GLN A 24 8.35 -19.46 1.76
CA GLN A 24 7.87 -19.68 0.40
C GLN A 24 6.41 -19.27 0.22
N ALA A 25 5.55 -19.58 1.20
CA ALA A 25 4.16 -19.14 1.19
C ALA A 25 4.05 -17.61 1.13
N TRP A 26 4.82 -16.88 1.93
CA TRP A 26 4.83 -15.42 1.90
C TRP A 26 5.41 -14.84 0.61
N LYS A 27 6.45 -15.47 0.05
CA LYS A 27 7.00 -15.07 -1.26
C LYS A 27 5.97 -15.22 -2.38
N ALA A 28 5.17 -16.28 -2.35
CA ALA A 28 4.09 -16.50 -3.31
C ALA A 28 2.89 -15.58 -3.06
N ALA A 29 2.51 -15.36 -1.81
CA ALA A 29 1.36 -14.53 -1.46
C ALA A 29 1.60 -13.03 -1.67
N GLY A 30 2.84 -12.55 -1.48
CA GLY A 30 3.18 -11.12 -1.56
C GLY A 30 2.71 -10.44 -2.85
N PRO A 31 3.07 -10.95 -4.05
CA PRO A 31 2.61 -10.40 -5.32
C PRO A 31 1.09 -10.36 -5.47
N GLU A 32 0.38 -11.40 -5.03
CA GLU A 32 -1.09 -11.45 -5.09
C GLU A 32 -1.74 -10.48 -4.12
N LEU A 33 -1.21 -10.35 -2.90
CA LEU A 33 -1.68 -9.37 -1.93
C LEU A 33 -1.46 -7.94 -2.44
N GLU A 34 -0.34 -7.66 -3.10
CA GLU A 34 -0.09 -6.35 -3.70
C GLU A 34 -1.03 -6.07 -4.89
N ARG A 35 -1.35 -7.09 -5.69
CA ARG A 35 -2.37 -6.97 -6.75
C ARG A 35 -3.74 -6.64 -6.17
N LEU A 36 -4.17 -7.39 -5.15
CA LEU A 36 -5.44 -7.17 -4.44
C LEU A 36 -5.50 -5.78 -3.82
N ARG A 37 -4.45 -5.38 -3.09
CA ARG A 37 -4.32 -4.03 -2.52
C ARG A 37 -4.50 -2.94 -3.57
N ARG A 38 -3.87 -3.06 -4.75
CA ARG A 38 -4.03 -2.08 -5.83
C ARG A 38 -5.45 -2.07 -6.43
N GLU A 39 -6.11 -3.21 -6.49
CA GLU A 39 -7.50 -3.30 -6.93
C GLU A 39 -8.46 -2.66 -5.93
N GLU A 40 -8.28 -2.96 -4.65
CA GLU A 40 -9.07 -2.38 -3.55
C GLU A 40 -8.87 -0.87 -3.48
N LEU A 41 -7.63 -0.36 -3.57
CA LEU A 41 -7.37 1.08 -3.58
C LEU A 41 -8.03 1.80 -4.76
N ARG A 42 -8.12 1.15 -5.94
CA ARG A 42 -8.81 1.73 -7.11
C ARG A 42 -10.33 1.74 -6.97
N ARG A 43 -10.89 0.80 -6.21
CA ARG A 43 -12.34 0.70 -5.94
C ARG A 43 -12.77 1.46 -4.70
N LEU A 44 -11.84 1.87 -3.85
CA LEU A 44 -12.11 2.58 -2.62
C LEU A 44 -12.79 3.92 -2.92
N ASP A 45 -13.93 4.17 -2.29
CA ASP A 45 -14.49 5.51 -2.23
C ASP A 45 -13.65 6.35 -1.27
N GLY A 46 -12.75 7.15 -1.85
CA GLY A 46 -11.86 8.01 -1.09
C GLY A 46 -12.60 9.04 -0.23
N LEU A 47 -13.77 9.50 -0.65
CA LEU A 47 -14.54 10.51 0.09
C LEU A 47 -15.23 9.87 1.30
N GLN A 48 -15.76 8.66 1.13
CA GLN A 48 -16.25 7.87 2.26
C GLN A 48 -15.13 7.58 3.26
N ALA A 49 -13.94 7.18 2.80
CA ALA A 49 -12.79 6.92 3.67
C ALA A 49 -12.37 8.17 4.46
N ILE A 50 -12.34 9.34 3.84
CA ILE A 50 -12.04 10.61 4.53
C ILE A 50 -13.09 10.92 5.61
N SER A 51 -14.37 10.67 5.34
CA SER A 51 -15.43 10.90 6.34
C SER A 51 -15.26 10.07 7.61
N LEU A 52 -14.75 8.84 7.49
CA LEU A 52 -14.45 7.96 8.64
C LEU A 52 -13.31 8.53 9.50
N LEU A 53 -12.35 9.22 8.89
CA LEU A 53 -11.19 9.78 9.59
C LEU A 53 -11.46 11.18 10.18
N CYS A 54 -12.16 12.02 9.44
CA CYS A 54 -12.31 13.44 9.75
C CYS A 54 -13.69 13.80 10.32
N GLY A 55 -14.59 12.83 10.42
CA GLY A 55 -15.97 13.04 10.85
C GLY A 55 -16.95 13.28 9.68
N PRO A 56 -18.26 13.23 9.96
CA PRO A 56 -19.28 13.34 8.93
C PRO A 56 -19.26 14.73 8.29
N ALA A 57 -19.01 14.77 6.98
CA ALA A 57 -19.12 15.96 6.14
C ALA A 57 -19.41 15.53 4.69
N ASP A 58 -20.00 16.43 3.91
CA ASP A 58 -20.15 16.24 2.47
C ASP A 58 -18.88 16.74 1.75
N TYR A 59 -18.11 15.80 1.22
CA TYR A 59 -16.88 16.09 0.47
C TYR A 59 -17.11 16.24 -1.04
N HIS A 60 -18.35 16.13 -1.50
CA HIS A 60 -18.73 16.39 -2.89
C HIS A 60 -19.06 17.86 -3.14
N VAL A 61 -19.21 18.66 -2.09
CA VAL A 61 -19.57 20.08 -2.18
C VAL A 61 -18.45 21.03 -1.71
N PRO A 62 -18.39 22.26 -2.23
CA PRO A 62 -17.50 23.29 -1.70
C PRO A 62 -17.75 23.57 -0.21
N PRO A 63 -16.71 23.90 0.58
CA PRO A 63 -15.31 24.11 0.18
C PRO A 63 -14.45 22.84 0.17
N ARG A 64 -15.03 21.66 0.45
CA ARG A 64 -14.28 20.41 0.69
C ARG A 64 -14.03 19.58 -0.57
N VAL A 65 -14.81 19.80 -1.62
CA VAL A 65 -14.61 19.14 -2.92
C VAL A 65 -13.24 19.51 -3.51
N ALA A 66 -12.50 18.49 -3.97
CA ALA A 66 -11.22 18.68 -4.63
C ALA A 66 -11.45 19.46 -5.94
N ARG A 67 -10.76 20.59 -6.09
CA ARG A 67 -10.77 21.34 -7.35
C ARG A 67 -9.87 20.65 -8.35
N SER A 68 -10.25 20.68 -9.62
CA SER A 68 -9.40 20.25 -10.74
C SER A 68 -8.09 21.05 -10.83
N THR A 69 -8.06 22.24 -10.22
CA THR A 69 -6.90 23.12 -10.08
C THR A 69 -6.26 23.08 -8.69
N SER A 70 -6.58 22.07 -7.87
CA SER A 70 -5.86 21.83 -6.62
C SER A 70 -4.38 21.63 -6.90
N GLY A 71 -3.50 22.19 -6.05
CA GLY A 71 -2.05 22.05 -6.20
C GLY A 71 -1.61 20.59 -6.29
N LEU A 72 -2.29 19.67 -5.60
CA LEU A 72 -2.01 18.23 -5.69
C LEU A 72 -2.37 17.62 -7.06
N VAL A 73 -3.48 18.04 -7.66
CA VAL A 73 -3.91 17.57 -8.99
C VAL A 73 -2.95 18.08 -10.06
N GLU A 74 -2.57 19.35 -9.98
CA GLU A 74 -1.58 19.94 -10.88
C GLU A 74 -0.20 19.30 -10.72
N GLN A 75 0.25 19.05 -9.49
CA GLN A 75 1.51 18.35 -9.23
C GLN A 75 1.52 16.94 -9.84
N GLN A 76 0.43 16.17 -9.67
CA GLN A 76 0.30 14.85 -10.27
C GLN A 76 0.34 14.91 -11.81
N ARG A 77 -0.33 15.91 -12.41
CA ARG A 77 -0.28 16.15 -13.86
C ARG A 77 1.16 16.37 -14.32
N TRP A 78 1.90 17.27 -13.68
CA TRP A 78 3.30 17.56 -14.02
C TRP A 78 4.22 16.35 -13.86
N PHE A 79 4.04 15.54 -12.81
CA PHE A 79 4.85 14.34 -12.62
C PHE A 79 4.59 13.28 -13.69
N ARG A 80 3.34 13.08 -14.13
CA ARG A 80 3.06 12.18 -15.26
C ARG A 80 3.74 12.65 -16.54
N LYS A 81 3.71 13.95 -16.80
CA LYS A 81 4.40 14.55 -17.94
C LYS A 81 5.91 14.33 -17.89
N ALA A 82 6.53 14.59 -16.74
CA ALA A 82 7.97 14.39 -16.54
C ALA A 82 8.38 12.90 -16.68
N ALA A 83 7.49 11.98 -16.34
CA ALA A 83 7.69 10.54 -16.51
C ALA A 83 7.42 10.02 -17.93
N GLY A 84 7.03 10.88 -18.87
CA GLY A 84 6.74 10.50 -20.27
C GLY A 84 5.44 9.73 -20.45
N HIS A 85 4.47 9.92 -19.54
CA HIS A 85 3.14 9.29 -19.58
C HIS A 85 2.05 10.20 -20.20
N GLU A 86 2.45 11.18 -21.04
CA GLU A 86 1.55 12.06 -21.80
C GLU A 86 1.53 11.71 -23.29
#